data_AF-A0A662MUG1-F1
#
_entry.id   AF-A0A662MUG1-F1
#
_cell.length_a   1.000
_cell.length_b   1.000
_cell.length_c   1.000
_cell.angle_alpha   90.00
_cell.angle_beta   90.00
_cell.angle_gamma   90.00
#
_symmetry.space_group_name_H-M   'P 1'
#
loop_
_entity.id
_entity.type
_entity.pdbx_description
1 polymer ?
#
loop_
_entity_poly.entity_id
_entity_poly.type
_entity_poly.pdbx_seq_one_letter_code
_entity_poly.pdbx_strand_id
1 'polypeptide(L)' 'MAKSPKLMALLKLIDDLGENAYWPQIVNKANNYGLKFIELRPLLEYALKKGYVREEGEIYVINVKIKR' A
#
# COMPACT_ATOMS: atom_id res chain seq x y z
N MET A 1 -1.25 -17.69 7.49
CA MET A 1 -0.72 -16.38 7.97
C MET A 1 -1.72 -15.30 7.62
N ALA A 2 -2.43 -14.76 8.61
CA ALA A 2 -3.31 -13.62 8.38
C ALA A 2 -2.46 -12.38 8.01
N LYS A 3 -2.90 -11.59 7.03
CA LYS A 3 -2.26 -10.31 6.71
C LYS A 3 -2.45 -9.38 7.92
N SER A 4 -1.39 -8.69 8.33
CA SER A 4 -1.48 -7.68 9.40
C SER A 4 -2.55 -6.62 9.05
N PRO A 5 -3.33 -6.10 10.02
CA PRO A 5 -4.28 -5.02 9.77
C PRO A 5 -3.65 -3.80 9.08
N LYS A 6 -2.40 -3.48 9.42
CA LYS A 6 -1.64 -2.38 8.80
C LYS A 6 -1.28 -2.68 7.34
N LEU A 7 -0.95 -3.93 7.03
CA LEU A 7 -0.70 -4.34 5.65
C LEU A 7 -1.99 -4.25 4.83
N MET A 8 -3.13 -4.70 5.37
CA MET A 8 -4.41 -4.55 4.69
C MET A 8 -4.77 -3.08 4.47
N ALA A 9 -4.53 -2.21 5.46
CA ALA A 9 -4.73 -0.78 5.33
C ALA A 9 -3.86 -0.17 4.20
N LEU A 10 -2.58 -0.56 4.10
CA LEU A 10 -1.70 -0.09 3.02
C LEU A 10 -2.20 -0.57 1.65
N LEU A 11 -2.56 -1.86 1.54
CA LEU A 11 -3.05 -2.40 0.27
C LEU A 11 -4.37 -1.73 -0.15
N LYS A 12 -5.26 -1.46 0.81
CA LYS A 12 -6.50 -0.72 0.53
C LYS A 12 -6.21 0.72 0.09
N LEU A 13 -5.30 1.41 0.75
CA LEU A 13 -4.88 2.76 0.36
C LEU A 13 -4.36 2.79 -1.09
N ILE A 14 -3.51 1.83 -1.47
CA ILE A 14 -2.97 1.73 -2.83
C ILE A 14 -4.09 1.42 -3.84
N ASP A 15 -5.00 0.49 -3.51
CA ASP A 15 -6.17 0.17 -4.34
C ASP A 15 -7.10 1.38 -4.56
N ASP A 16 -7.41 2.10 -3.48
CA ASP A 16 -8.28 3.28 -3.49
C ASP A 16 -7.64 4.48 -4.23
N LEU A 17 -6.30 4.56 -4.26
CA LEU A 17 -5.57 5.57 -5.05
C LEU A 17 -5.46 5.21 -6.54
N GLY A 18 -5.43 3.92 -6.89
CA GLY A 18 -5.31 3.44 -8.27
C GLY A 18 -4.08 4.02 -8.97
N GLU A 19 -4.27 4.64 -10.14
CA GLU A 19 -3.20 5.28 -10.93
C GLU A 19 -2.51 6.46 -10.21
N ASN A 20 -3.12 6.99 -9.13
CA ASN A 20 -2.52 8.04 -8.31
C ASN A 20 -1.69 7.51 -7.15
N ALA A 21 -1.44 6.21 -7.07
CA ALA A 21 -0.70 5.58 -5.99
C ALA A 21 0.82 5.80 -6.09
N TYR A 22 1.27 7.04 -6.26
CA TYR A 22 2.69 7.41 -6.15
C TYR A 22 3.04 7.75 -4.70
N TRP A 23 4.32 7.62 -4.34
CA TRP A 23 4.79 7.73 -2.95
C TRP A 23 4.27 8.98 -2.21
N PRO A 24 4.38 10.21 -2.76
CA PRO A 24 3.76 11.39 -2.16
C PRO A 24 2.27 11.27 -1.80
N GLN A 25 1.44 10.66 -2.66
CA GLN A 25 0.00 10.52 -2.36
C GLN A 25 -0.26 9.47 -1.29
N ILE A 26 0.48 8.37 -1.31
CA ILE A 26 0.43 7.35 -0.26
C ILE A 26 0.75 8.00 1.09
N VAL A 27 1.83 8.78 1.16
CA VAL A 27 2.23 9.51 2.37
C VAL A 27 1.14 10.50 2.81
N ASN A 28 0.60 11.28 1.88
CA ASN A 28 -0.43 12.28 2.17
C ASN A 28 -1.74 11.68 2.69
N LYS A 29 -2.09 10.46 2.24
CA LYS A 29 -3.37 9.81 2.58
C LYS A 29 -3.23 8.74 3.67
N ALA A 30 -2.02 8.32 4.02
CA ALA A 30 -1.73 7.28 5.01
C ALA A 30 -2.49 7.41 6.33
N ASN A 31 -2.56 8.63 6.88
CA ASN A 31 -3.24 8.90 8.15
C ASN A 31 -4.74 8.55 8.09
N ASN A 32 -5.40 8.70 6.93
CA ASN A 32 -6.81 8.36 6.75
C ASN A 32 -7.07 6.85 6.83
N TYR A 33 -6.02 6.04 6.67
CA TYR A 33 -6.03 4.59 6.77
C TYR A 33 -5.42 4.10 8.10
N GLY A 34 -5.17 5.02 9.05
CA GLY A 34 -4.58 4.69 10.35
C GLY A 34 -3.11 4.27 10.29
N LEU A 35 -2.40 4.63 9.22
CA LEU A 35 -0.97 4.33 9.06
C LEU A 35 -0.12 5.54 9.42
N LYS A 36 0.92 5.32 10.22
CA LYS A 36 1.93 6.35 10.49
C LYS A 36 2.99 6.34 9.39
N PHE A 37 3.54 7.51 9.09
CA PHE A 37 4.61 7.67 8.10
C PHE A 37 5.77 6.68 8.28
N ILE A 38 6.23 6.49 9.53
CA ILE A 38 7.33 5.58 9.87
C ILE A 38 7.04 4.10 9.50
N GLU A 39 5.77 3.73 9.37
CA GLU A 39 5.34 2.36 9.07
C GLU A 39 5.24 2.11 7.56
N LEU A 40 5.07 3.16 6.76
CA LEU A 40 4.76 3.04 5.33
C LEU A 40 5.86 2.34 4.55
N ARG A 41 7.11 2.75 4.76
CA ARG A 41 8.24 2.24 3.97
C ARG A 41 8.50 0.75 4.24
N PRO A 42 8.59 0.28 5.51
CA PRO A 42 8.70 -1.15 5.81
C PRO A 42 7.50 -1.97 5.30
N LEU A 43 6.28 -1.44 5.39
CA LEU A 43 5.08 -2.13 4.89
C LEU A 43 5.08 -2.24 3.37
N LEU A 44 5.50 -1.18 2.67
CA LEU A 44 5.59 -1.16 1.21
C LEU A 44 6.67 -2.12 0.70
N GLU A 45 7.87 -2.09 1.29
CA GLU A 45 8.95 -3.02 0.97
C GLU A 45 8.52 -4.47 1.20
N TYR A 46 7.82 -4.73 2.32
CA TYR A 46 7.23 -6.05 2.58
C TYR A 46 6.21 -6.44 1.51
N ALA A 47 5.31 -5.52 1.13
CA ALA A 47 4.28 -5.77 0.12
C ALA A 47 4.88 -6.05 -1.27
N LEU A 48 5.92 -5.30 -1.66
CA LEU A 48 6.70 -5.53 -2.89
C LEU A 48 7.39 -6.89 -2.86
N LYS A 49 8.11 -7.21 -1.77
CA LYS A 49 8.81 -8.50 -1.60
C LYS A 49 7.87 -9.70 -1.64
N LYS A 50 6.63 -9.54 -1.17
CA LYS A 50 5.59 -10.58 -1.22
C LYS A 50 4.82 -10.61 -2.53
N GLY A 51 5.09 -9.68 -3.45
CA GLY A 51 4.40 -9.56 -4.73
C GLY A 51 2.95 -9.11 -4.60
N TYR A 52 2.56 -8.48 -3.48
CA TYR A 52 1.22 -7.92 -3.28
C TYR A 52 1.04 -6.59 -4.00
N VAL A 53 2.14 -5.84 -4.13
CA VAL A 53 2.23 -4.59 -4.87
C VAL A 53 3.31 -4.77 -5.92
N ARG A 54 3.16 -4.12 -7.06
CA ARG A 54 4.19 -3.95 -8.09
C ARG A 54 4.43 -2.45 -8.28
N GLU A 55 5.65 -2.07 -8.65
CA GLU A 55 6.00 -0.70 -8.99
C GLU A 55 6.09 -0.59 -10.51
N GLU A 56 5.31 0.30 -11.09
CA GLU A 56 5.25 0.59 -12.52
C GLU A 56 5.63 2.06 -12.72
N GLY A 57 6.91 2.31 -13.00
CA GLY A 57 7.46 3.66 -12.97
C GLY A 57 7.47 4.21 -11.55
N GLU A 58 6.68 5.25 -11.27
CA GLU A 58 6.53 5.86 -9.94
C GLU A 58 5.21 5.49 -9.25
N ILE A 59 4.41 4.62 -9.87
CA ILE A 59 3.08 4.23 -9.40
C ILE A 59 3.13 2.84 -8.79
N TYR A 60 2.54 2.68 -7.61
CA TYR A 60 2.37 1.40 -6.93
C TYR A 60 1.02 0.78 -7.29
N VAL A 61 1.01 -0.43 -7.84
CA VAL A 61 -0.19 -1.12 -8.32
C VAL A 61 -0.43 -2.40 -7.52
N ILE A 62 -1.68 -2.64 -7.13
CA ILE A 62 -2.06 -3.88 -6.45
C ILE A 62 -1.99 -5.07 -7.41
N ASN A 63 -1.31 -6.12 -6.97
CA ASN A 63 -1.15 -7.37 -7.72
C ASN A 63 -1.94 -8.54 -7.12
N VAL A 64 -2.82 -8.27 -6.16
CA VAL A 64 -3.60 -9.30 -5.48
C VAL A 64 -5.05 -8.87 -5.37
N LYS A 65 -5.98 -9.82 -5.46
CA LYS A 65 -7.38 -9.55 -5.17
C LYS A 65 -7.54 -9.23 -3.68
N ILE A 66 -7.88 -7.97 -3.37
CA ILE A 66 -8.33 -7.58 -2.03
C ILE A 66 -9.83 -7.90 -1.97
N LYS A 67 -10.21 -8.90 -1.17
CA LYS A 67 -11.64 -9.15 -0.90
C LYS A 67 -12.15 -7.97 -0.06
N ARG A 68 -13.14 -7.25 -0.60
CA ARG A 68 -13.85 -6.17 0.07
C ARG A 68 -14.74 -6.70 1.18
#